data_AF-A0A0D9NJP6-F1
#
_entry.id   AF-A0A0D9NJP6-F1
#
_cell.length_a   1.000
_cell.length_b   1.000
_cell.length_c   1.000
_cell.angle_alpha   90.00
_cell.angle_beta   90.00
_cell.angle_gamma   90.00
#
_symmetry.space_group_name_H-M   'P 1'
#
loop_
_entity.id
_entity.type
_entity.pdbx_description
1 polymer ?
#
loop_
_entity_poly.entity_id
_entity_poly.type
_entity_poly.pdbx_seq_one_letter_code
_entity_poly.pdbx_strand_id
1 'polypeptide(L)'
;MATFHPFPRLPYELRAKVWALAAEPREVPIRAKYEHDDRFEEILYLISPTPVPAVLHTCRESRKESQYEKMFYFQETEPRYVWVNFDLDMLAVGRAFLDHVVHNKSRVRRFKFEYEYEDDEWDFEDYEESWFPNLVECHVVVGDMSGCTRFWNEDYWLSKQEDFVFIDKKTGKRMNVCELGDMVERLLVQRLGLIGMLAIRD
;
A
#
# COMPACT_ATOMS: atom_id res chain seq x y z
N MET A 1 20.72 27.95 -17.30
CA MET A 1 20.89 26.59 -16.75
C MET A 1 22.30 26.48 -16.20
N ALA A 2 22.45 26.33 -14.89
CA ALA A 2 23.76 26.14 -14.26
C ALA A 2 24.10 24.65 -14.32
N THR A 3 25.16 24.30 -15.04
CA THR A 3 25.66 22.93 -15.08
C THR A 3 26.40 22.66 -13.77
N PHE A 4 25.98 21.65 -13.00
CA PHE A 4 26.71 21.25 -11.80
C PHE A 4 28.00 20.51 -12.19
N HIS A 5 29.04 21.28 -12.51
CA HIS A 5 30.35 20.80 -12.97
C HIS A 5 31.08 19.81 -12.03
N PRO A 6 30.85 19.77 -10.70
CA PRO A 6 31.51 18.80 -9.84
C PRO A 6 31.06 17.36 -10.06
N PHE A 7 29.77 17.12 -10.38
CA PHE A 7 29.25 15.75 -10.45
C PHE A 7 29.90 14.88 -11.53
N PRO A 8 30.09 15.34 -12.78
CA PRO A 8 30.80 14.55 -13.80
C PRO A 8 32.27 14.27 -13.49
N ARG A 9 32.87 14.97 -12.51
CA ARG A 9 34.26 14.78 -12.09
C ARG A 9 34.41 13.70 -11.01
N LEU A 10 33.31 13.22 -10.44
CA LEU A 10 33.33 12.13 -9.47
C LEU A 10 33.67 10.81 -10.18
N PRO A 11 34.43 9.91 -9.53
CA PRO A 11 34.56 8.51 -9.94
C PRO A 11 33.19 7.88 -10.17
N TYR A 12 33.13 6.92 -11.09
CA TYR A 12 31.87 6.28 -11.48
C TYR A 12 31.14 5.67 -10.27
N GLU A 13 31.88 5.04 -9.35
CA GLU A 13 31.33 4.40 -8.16
C GLU A 13 30.56 5.38 -7.28
N LEU A 14 31.05 6.62 -7.18
CA LEU A 14 30.37 7.66 -6.42
C LEU A 14 29.13 8.18 -7.17
N ARG A 15 29.22 8.36 -8.49
CA ARG A 15 28.05 8.77 -9.29
C ARG A 15 26.95 7.72 -9.28
N ALA A 16 27.31 6.43 -9.40
CA ALA A 16 26.36 5.32 -9.30
C ALA A 16 25.68 5.28 -7.93
N LYS A 17 26.43 5.46 -6.84
CA LYS A 17 25.86 5.57 -5.49
C LYS A 17 24.91 6.76 -5.36
N VAL A 18 25.27 7.93 -5.90
CA VAL A 18 24.40 9.11 -5.91
C VAL A 18 23.10 8.80 -6.65
N TRP A 19 23.15 8.15 -7.81
CA TRP A 19 21.95 7.78 -8.56
C TRP A 19 21.09 6.75 -7.84
N ALA A 20 21.70 5.74 -7.22
CA ALA A 20 20.98 4.76 -6.40
C ALA A 20 20.26 5.40 -5.21
N LEU A 21 20.87 6.43 -4.60
CA LEU A 21 20.29 7.18 -3.47
C LEU A 21 19.35 8.31 -3.90
N ALA A 22 19.26 8.64 -5.19
CA ALA A 22 18.42 9.72 -5.69
C ALA A 22 16.93 9.31 -5.80
N ALA A 23 16.61 8.03 -5.59
CA ALA A 23 15.22 7.59 -5.48
C ALA A 23 14.65 7.99 -4.11
N GLU A 24 13.45 8.56 -4.12
CA GLU A 24 12.75 9.00 -2.92
C GLU A 24 11.49 8.16 -2.71
N PRO A 25 11.16 7.79 -1.45
CA PRO A 25 9.88 7.15 -1.14
C PRO A 25 8.69 8.01 -1.59
N ARG A 26 7.70 7.38 -2.22
CA ARG A 26 6.48 8.04 -2.66
C ARG A 26 5.30 7.09 -2.66
N GLU A 27 4.11 7.66 -2.60
CA GLU A 27 2.87 6.92 -2.84
C GLU A 27 2.62 6.82 -4.35
N VAL A 28 2.30 5.61 -4.81
CA VAL A 28 1.97 5.32 -6.20
C VAL A 28 0.55 4.79 -6.25
N PRO A 29 -0.45 5.66 -6.54
CA PRO A 29 -1.82 5.21 -6.73
C PRO A 29 -1.90 4.30 -7.96
N ILE A 30 -2.32 3.06 -7.76
CA ILE A 30 -2.55 2.07 -8.79
C ILE A 30 -4.04 2.04 -9.10
N ARG A 31 -4.37 2.05 -10.39
CA ARG A 31 -5.71 1.85 -10.90
C ARG A 31 -5.64 0.87 -12.07
N ALA A 32 -6.74 0.18 -12.31
CA ALA A 32 -6.89 -0.69 -13.47
C ALA A 32 -7.75 -0.02 -14.55
N LYS A 33 -7.45 -0.34 -15.81
CA LYS A 33 -8.40 -0.19 -16.91
C LYS A 33 -9.02 -1.56 -17.20
N TYR A 34 -10.34 -1.60 -17.23
CA TYR A 34 -11.15 -2.78 -17.52
C TYR A 34 -11.56 -2.78 -19.01
N GLU A 35 -11.89 -3.97 -19.53
CA GLU A 35 -12.33 -4.16 -20.92
C GLU A 35 -13.62 -3.38 -21.23
N HIS A 36 -14.63 -3.49 -20.37
CA HIS A 36 -15.79 -2.62 -20.35
C HIS A 36 -15.84 -1.77 -19.07
N ASP A 37 -16.89 -0.97 -18.88
CA ASP A 37 -17.02 -0.05 -17.74
C ASP A 37 -17.53 -0.77 -16.46
N ASP A 38 -17.55 -2.10 -16.48
CA ASP A 38 -17.94 -2.94 -15.34
C ASP A 38 -16.69 -3.39 -14.56
N ARG A 39 -16.77 -3.34 -13.22
CA ARG A 39 -15.65 -3.62 -12.31
C ARG A 39 -15.40 -5.11 -12.10
N PHE A 40 -16.33 -5.97 -12.55
CA PHE A 40 -16.24 -7.43 -12.44
C PHE A 40 -15.58 -8.11 -13.65
N GLU A 41 -15.01 -7.33 -14.57
CA GLU A 41 -14.40 -7.83 -15.81
C GLU A 41 -12.87 -7.90 -15.76
N GLU A 42 -12.28 -8.46 -16.81
CA GLU A 42 -10.83 -8.65 -16.92
C GLU A 42 -10.10 -7.29 -16.96
N ILE A 43 -9.10 -7.15 -16.08
CA ILE A 43 -8.20 -6.00 -16.07
C ILE A 43 -7.29 -6.09 -17.29
N LEU A 44 -7.34 -5.06 -18.15
CA LEU A 44 -6.51 -4.98 -19.36
C LEU A 44 -5.09 -4.51 -19.06
N TYR A 45 -4.93 -3.48 -18.23
CA TYR A 45 -3.65 -2.92 -17.84
C TYR A 45 -3.76 -1.96 -16.66
N LEU A 46 -2.62 -1.71 -16.01
CA LEU A 46 -2.50 -0.74 -14.93
C LEU A 46 -2.29 0.69 -15.44
N ILE A 47 -2.80 1.65 -14.70
CA ILE A 47 -2.54 3.08 -14.85
C ILE A 47 -2.24 3.71 -13.49
N SER A 48 -1.41 4.75 -13.51
CA SER A 48 -1.13 5.57 -12.33
C SER A 48 -1.08 7.05 -12.74
N PRO A 49 -1.64 7.97 -11.94
CA PRO A 49 -1.44 9.40 -12.16
C PRO A 49 -0.03 9.86 -11.73
N THR A 50 0.74 8.99 -11.05
CA THR A 50 2.08 9.35 -10.58
C THR A 50 3.02 9.57 -11.76
N PRO A 51 3.71 10.72 -11.84
CA PRO A 51 4.64 10.98 -12.92
C PRO A 51 5.82 10.01 -12.89
N VAL A 52 6.42 9.80 -14.07
CA VAL A 52 7.64 9.01 -14.19
C VAL A 52 8.75 9.66 -13.34
N PRO A 53 9.48 8.88 -12.51
CA PRO A 53 10.54 9.40 -11.66
C PRO A 53 11.55 10.27 -12.41
N ALA A 54 11.95 11.41 -11.82
CA ALA A 54 12.90 12.34 -12.43
C ALA A 54 14.26 11.68 -12.73
N VAL A 55 14.68 10.72 -11.91
CA VAL A 55 15.91 9.95 -12.11
C VAL A 55 15.92 9.18 -13.43
N LEU A 56 14.76 8.74 -13.93
CA LEU A 56 14.67 8.09 -15.24
C LEU A 56 14.84 9.10 -16.39
N HIS A 57 14.53 10.38 -16.18
CA HIS A 57 14.58 11.42 -17.21
C HIS A 57 15.87 12.24 -17.22
N THR A 58 16.72 12.11 -16.21
CA THR A 58 17.89 12.99 -16.03
C THR A 58 18.99 12.75 -17.06
N CYS A 59 19.50 11.52 -17.16
CA CYS A 59 20.50 11.15 -18.17
C CYS A 59 20.58 9.62 -18.34
N ARG A 60 21.39 9.15 -19.30
CA ARG A 60 21.58 7.71 -19.57
C ARG A 60 22.16 6.96 -18.37
N GLU A 61 23.08 7.58 -17.64
CA GLU A 61 23.70 6.99 -16.45
C GLU A 61 22.67 6.82 -15.35
N SER A 62 21.94 7.89 -15.00
CA SER A 62 20.87 7.84 -13.99
C SER A 62 19.81 6.78 -14.29
N ARG A 63 19.40 6.65 -15.57
CA ARG A 63 18.45 5.61 -15.98
C ARG A 63 19.01 4.20 -15.82
N LYS A 64 20.30 4.00 -16.06
CA LYS A 64 20.97 2.70 -15.93
C LYS A 64 21.13 2.28 -14.47
N GLU A 65 21.44 3.23 -13.60
CA GLU A 65 21.68 2.98 -12.16
C GLU A 65 20.38 3.03 -11.32
N SER A 66 19.27 3.42 -11.92
CA SER A 66 17.96 3.49 -11.27
C SER A 66 17.41 2.11 -10.92
N GLN A 67 16.83 1.99 -9.72
CA GLN A 67 16.13 0.80 -9.23
C GLN A 67 14.65 0.73 -9.63
N TYR A 68 14.14 1.72 -10.38
CA TYR A 68 12.77 1.69 -10.87
C TYR A 68 12.60 0.66 -11.98
N GLU A 69 11.55 -0.15 -11.85
CA GLU A 69 11.17 -1.21 -12.78
C GLU A 69 9.78 -0.94 -13.36
N LYS A 70 9.47 -1.60 -14.47
CA LYS A 70 8.12 -1.61 -15.03
C LYS A 70 7.27 -2.63 -14.28
N MET A 71 6.09 -2.20 -13.86
CA MET A 71 5.06 -3.04 -13.29
C MET A 71 3.90 -3.12 -14.29
N PHE A 72 3.71 -4.31 -14.86
CA PHE A 72 2.56 -4.67 -15.67
C PHE A 72 1.48 -5.26 -14.76
N TYR A 73 0.24 -5.34 -15.23
CA TYR A 73 -0.81 -6.04 -14.50
C TYR A 73 -0.45 -7.52 -14.37
N PHE A 74 -0.24 -8.21 -15.50
CA PHE A 74 0.04 -9.63 -15.58
C PHE A 74 1.20 -9.97 -16.55
N GLN A 75 1.22 -9.40 -17.76
CA GLN A 75 2.20 -9.75 -18.81
C GLN A 75 2.94 -8.54 -19.37
N GLU A 76 4.21 -8.73 -19.76
CA GLU A 76 5.03 -7.67 -20.37
C GLU A 76 4.58 -7.24 -21.78
N THR A 77 3.63 -7.97 -22.37
CA THR A 77 3.01 -7.66 -23.67
C THR A 77 1.94 -6.58 -23.58
N GLU A 78 1.53 -6.21 -22.36
CA GLU A 78 0.51 -5.20 -22.12
C GLU A 78 0.92 -3.81 -22.65
N PRO A 79 -0.05 -3.00 -23.11
CA PRO A 79 0.24 -1.71 -23.73
C PRO A 79 0.70 -0.65 -22.72
N ARG A 80 0.49 -0.87 -21.42
CA ARG A 80 0.83 0.08 -20.35
C ARG A 80 1.43 -0.62 -19.14
N TYR A 81 2.20 0.16 -18.39
CA TYR A 81 2.85 -0.23 -17.16
C TYR A 81 3.01 0.99 -16.26
N VAL A 82 3.26 0.73 -14.98
CA VAL A 82 3.59 1.75 -13.98
C VAL A 82 5.07 1.64 -13.63
N TRP A 83 5.78 2.76 -13.49
CA TRP A 83 7.15 2.75 -12.98
C TRP A 83 7.13 2.69 -11.45
N VAL A 84 7.75 1.65 -10.90
CA VAL A 84 7.72 1.34 -9.46
C VAL A 84 9.11 1.00 -8.97
N ASN A 85 9.48 1.51 -7.80
CA ASN A 85 10.57 0.96 -7.00
C ASN A 85 9.96 0.16 -5.84
N PHE A 86 9.96 -1.17 -5.92
CA PHE A 86 9.30 -2.02 -4.92
C PHE A 86 9.91 -1.93 -3.51
N ASP A 87 11.16 -1.45 -3.41
CA ASP A 87 11.86 -1.27 -2.15
C ASP A 87 11.61 0.09 -1.49
N LEU A 88 10.97 1.05 -2.17
CA LEU A 88 10.73 2.40 -1.65
C LEU A 88 9.29 2.88 -1.82
N ASP A 89 8.65 2.56 -2.94
CA ASP A 89 7.31 3.04 -3.29
C ASP A 89 6.25 2.31 -2.45
N MET A 90 5.27 3.07 -1.96
CA MET A 90 4.05 2.57 -1.34
C MET A 90 2.97 2.43 -2.42
N LEU A 91 2.57 1.21 -2.75
CA LEU A 91 1.52 0.98 -3.75
C LEU A 91 0.15 1.19 -3.12
N ALA A 92 -0.64 2.12 -3.67
CA ALA A 92 -1.93 2.51 -3.10
C ALA A 92 -3.09 2.19 -4.05
N VAL A 93 -4.04 1.34 -3.64
CA VAL A 93 -5.18 0.95 -4.51
C VAL A 93 -6.48 1.68 -4.16
N GLY A 94 -6.50 2.49 -3.09
CA GLY A 94 -7.74 3.11 -2.61
C GLY A 94 -8.74 2.04 -2.17
N ARG A 95 -10.03 2.21 -2.52
CA ARG A 95 -11.06 1.17 -2.32
C ARG A 95 -11.00 0.01 -3.32
N ALA A 96 -10.08 0.05 -4.28
CA ALA A 96 -9.99 -1.02 -5.27
C ALA A 96 -9.34 -2.28 -4.66
N PHE A 97 -9.71 -3.43 -5.21
CA PHE A 97 -9.30 -4.75 -4.73
C PHE A 97 -7.79 -5.03 -4.81
N LEU A 98 -7.34 -6.04 -4.07
CA LEU A 98 -5.99 -6.62 -4.16
C LEU A 98 -5.63 -7.09 -5.58
N ASP A 99 -6.65 -7.36 -6.40
CA ASP A 99 -6.54 -7.82 -7.79
C ASP A 99 -5.58 -6.96 -8.60
N HIS A 100 -5.58 -5.63 -8.39
CA HIS A 100 -4.73 -4.71 -9.16
C HIS A 100 -3.23 -5.02 -9.03
N VAL A 101 -2.83 -5.71 -7.97
CA VAL A 101 -1.43 -6.01 -7.68
C VAL A 101 -1.17 -7.50 -7.42
N VAL A 102 -2.18 -8.37 -7.55
CA VAL A 102 -2.11 -9.80 -7.17
C VAL A 102 -1.03 -10.56 -7.94
N HIS A 103 -0.89 -10.33 -9.25
CA HIS A 103 0.14 -10.95 -10.08
C HIS A 103 1.56 -10.48 -9.75
N ASN A 104 1.68 -9.35 -9.05
CA ASN A 104 2.94 -8.81 -8.57
C ASN A 104 3.15 -9.05 -7.06
N LYS A 105 2.31 -9.88 -6.42
CA LYS A 105 2.25 -9.97 -4.96
C LYS A 105 3.59 -10.28 -4.28
N SER A 106 4.44 -11.09 -4.93
CA SER A 106 5.77 -11.44 -4.42
C SER A 106 6.77 -10.27 -4.45
N ARG A 107 6.51 -9.23 -5.24
CA ARG A 107 7.36 -8.04 -5.36
C ARG A 107 6.88 -6.92 -4.44
N VAL A 108 5.60 -6.89 -4.09
CA VAL A 108 5.03 -5.85 -3.23
C VAL A 108 5.60 -5.95 -1.82
N ARG A 109 6.22 -4.85 -1.37
CA ARG A 109 6.76 -4.71 -0.01
C ARG A 109 6.00 -3.69 0.84
N ARG A 110 5.43 -2.67 0.21
CA ARG A 110 4.66 -1.63 0.88
C ARG A 110 3.34 -1.40 0.20
N PHE A 111 2.26 -1.51 0.96
CA PHE A 111 0.92 -1.51 0.40
C PHE A 111 -0.03 -0.59 1.18
N LYS A 112 -0.97 0.03 0.47
CA LYS A 112 -1.98 0.90 1.07
C LYS A 112 -3.34 0.68 0.41
N PHE A 113 -4.37 0.53 1.22
CA PHE A 113 -5.75 0.40 0.74
C PHE A 113 -6.73 1.10 1.68
N GLU A 114 -7.93 1.35 1.17
CA GLU A 114 -9.06 1.88 1.94
C GLU A 114 -10.04 0.76 2.24
N TYR A 115 -10.46 0.66 3.49
CA TYR A 115 -11.45 -0.29 3.99
C TYR A 115 -12.66 0.46 4.54
N GLU A 116 -13.85 0.10 4.08
CA GLU A 116 -15.13 0.64 4.58
C GLU A 116 -16.08 -0.50 4.93
N TYR A 117 -16.71 -0.38 6.11
CA TYR A 117 -17.51 -1.43 6.76
C TYR A 117 -18.74 -1.90 5.98
N GLU A 118 -19.25 -1.08 5.06
CA GLU A 118 -20.47 -1.35 4.28
C GLU A 118 -20.20 -2.12 2.98
N ASP A 119 -18.94 -2.36 2.61
CA ASP A 119 -18.63 -3.31 1.54
C ASP A 119 -18.74 -4.73 2.11
N ASP A 120 -19.92 -5.34 1.96
CA ASP A 120 -20.17 -6.76 2.27
C ASP A 120 -19.40 -7.73 1.34
N GLU A 121 -18.58 -7.20 0.42
CA GLU A 121 -17.80 -7.93 -0.58
C GLU A 121 -16.44 -8.47 -0.05
N TRP A 122 -16.11 -8.24 1.24
CA TRP A 122 -14.87 -8.72 1.84
C TRP A 122 -15.04 -10.10 2.50
N ASP A 123 -15.06 -11.17 1.71
CA ASP A 123 -14.82 -12.52 2.22
C ASP A 123 -13.31 -12.77 2.32
N PHE A 124 -12.71 -12.40 3.46
CA PHE A 124 -11.28 -12.51 3.72
C PHE A 124 -10.72 -13.94 3.58
N GLU A 125 -11.57 -14.97 3.69
CA GLU A 125 -11.21 -16.38 3.50
C GLU A 125 -10.67 -16.68 2.09
N ASP A 126 -11.08 -15.95 1.06
CA ASP A 126 -10.64 -16.17 -0.32
C ASP A 126 -9.24 -15.59 -0.62
N TYR A 127 -8.66 -14.80 0.29
CA TYR A 127 -7.51 -13.95 -0.02
C TYR A 127 -6.23 -14.22 0.78
N GLU A 128 -6.20 -15.22 1.66
CA GLU A 128 -4.96 -15.60 2.37
C GLU A 128 -3.84 -15.96 1.36
N GLU A 129 -4.17 -16.72 0.32
CA GLU A 129 -3.23 -17.05 -0.76
C GLU A 129 -2.86 -15.85 -1.64
N SER A 130 -3.75 -14.84 -1.72
CA SER A 130 -3.56 -13.63 -2.53
C SER A 130 -2.68 -12.59 -1.84
N TRP A 131 -2.27 -12.85 -0.59
CA TRP A 131 -1.49 -11.89 0.16
C TRP A 131 -0.03 -11.74 -0.30
N PHE A 132 0.60 -10.64 0.13
CA PHE A 132 1.96 -10.23 -0.17
C PHE A 132 2.96 -10.91 0.77
N PRO A 133 3.70 -11.96 0.34
CA PRO A 133 4.60 -12.70 1.23
C PRO A 133 5.76 -11.84 1.76
N ASN A 134 6.16 -10.82 1.00
CA ASN A 134 7.31 -9.95 1.25
C ASN A 134 6.92 -8.54 1.76
N LEU A 135 5.67 -8.39 2.22
CA LEU A 135 5.19 -7.16 2.85
C LEU A 135 6.05 -6.83 4.08
N VAL A 136 6.38 -5.56 4.24
CA VAL A 136 7.08 -4.98 5.39
C VAL A 136 6.38 -3.73 5.94
N GLU A 137 5.39 -3.21 5.24
CA GLU A 137 4.60 -2.04 5.67
C GLU A 137 3.24 -2.07 4.97
N CYS A 138 2.15 -1.97 5.72
CA CYS A 138 0.79 -1.95 5.21
C CYS A 138 -0.03 -0.84 5.85
N HIS A 139 -0.58 0.05 5.05
CA HIS A 139 -1.43 1.15 5.51
C HIS A 139 -2.89 0.86 5.19
N VAL A 140 -3.70 0.72 6.23
CA VAL A 140 -5.14 0.49 6.11
C VAL A 140 -5.86 1.79 6.46
N VAL A 141 -6.48 2.43 5.47
CA VAL A 141 -7.26 3.64 5.68
C VAL A 141 -8.70 3.25 5.99
N VAL A 142 -9.22 3.64 7.16
CA VAL A 142 -10.56 3.27 7.64
C VAL A 142 -11.47 4.49 7.77
N GLY A 143 -12.77 4.31 7.57
CA GLY A 143 -13.76 5.38 7.72
C GLY A 143 -13.77 6.02 9.12
N ASP A 144 -13.60 5.20 10.15
CA ASP A 144 -13.30 5.57 11.53
C ASP A 144 -12.48 4.47 12.22
N MET A 145 -11.80 4.80 13.33
CA MET A 145 -11.00 3.81 14.07
C MET A 145 -11.82 2.66 14.68
N SER A 146 -13.12 2.81 14.90
CA SER A 146 -13.95 1.68 15.36
C SER A 146 -14.13 0.61 14.27
N GLY A 147 -14.07 0.98 12.99
CA GLY A 147 -14.08 0.05 11.86
C GLY A 147 -12.90 -0.93 11.86
N CYS A 148 -11.81 -0.62 12.56
CA CYS A 148 -10.66 -1.53 12.73
C CYS A 148 -10.95 -2.73 13.65
N THR A 149 -12.04 -2.74 14.40
CA THR A 149 -12.36 -3.83 15.35
C THR A 149 -12.53 -5.20 14.69
N ARG A 150 -12.92 -5.24 13.40
CA ARG A 150 -13.04 -6.51 12.66
C ARG A 150 -11.67 -7.12 12.35
N PHE A 151 -10.66 -6.31 12.05
CA PHE A 151 -9.27 -6.77 11.85
C PHE A 151 -8.67 -7.44 13.09
N TRP A 152 -9.22 -7.18 14.28
CA TRP A 152 -8.71 -7.72 15.55
C TRP A 152 -9.40 -9.03 15.98
N ASN A 153 -10.67 -9.22 15.62
CA ASN A 153 -11.43 -10.42 15.99
C ASN A 153 -11.20 -11.59 15.02
N GLU A 154 -10.59 -11.30 13.89
CA GLU A 154 -10.37 -12.22 12.79
C GLU A 154 -8.88 -12.66 12.86
N ASP A 155 -8.64 -13.91 13.30
CA ASP A 155 -7.32 -14.56 13.49
C ASP A 155 -6.40 -14.60 12.25
N TYR A 156 -6.83 -14.02 11.12
CA TYR A 156 -6.26 -14.18 9.79
C TYR A 156 -4.86 -13.56 9.62
N TRP A 157 -4.38 -12.75 10.60
CA TRP A 157 -3.15 -11.96 10.43
C TRP A 157 -2.12 -11.97 11.56
N LEU A 158 -2.25 -12.83 12.57
CA LEU A 158 -1.40 -12.75 13.77
C LEU A 158 0.12 -12.76 13.48
N SER A 159 0.56 -13.32 12.35
CA SER A 159 1.99 -13.41 11.98
C SER A 159 2.58 -12.21 11.22
N LYS A 160 1.79 -11.23 10.77
CA LYS A 160 2.28 -10.02 10.06
C LYS A 160 1.68 -8.71 10.56
N GLN A 161 0.94 -8.74 11.66
CA GLN A 161 0.26 -7.57 12.24
C GLN A 161 1.22 -6.42 12.59
N GLU A 162 2.48 -6.70 12.90
CA GLU A 162 3.48 -5.67 13.23
C GLU A 162 3.76 -4.69 12.07
N ASP A 163 3.51 -5.11 10.83
CA ASP A 163 3.73 -4.30 9.63
C ASP A 163 2.55 -3.35 9.34
N PHE A 164 1.45 -3.42 10.10
CA PHE A 164 0.22 -2.68 9.83
C PHE A 164 0.14 -1.34 10.56
N VAL A 165 -0.31 -0.32 9.83
CA VAL A 165 -0.67 1.00 10.33
C VAL A 165 -2.08 1.34 9.87
N PHE A 166 -2.97 1.57 10.83
CA PHE A 166 -4.34 1.99 10.60
C PHE A 166 -4.41 3.52 10.57
N ILE A 167 -5.13 4.07 9.60
CA ILE A 167 -5.24 5.50 9.37
C ILE A 167 -6.72 5.88 9.33
N ASP A 168 -7.16 6.72 10.26
CA ASP A 168 -8.51 7.27 10.24
C ASP A 168 -8.65 8.27 9.08
N LYS A 169 -9.58 7.99 8.17
CA LYS A 169 -9.79 8.75 6.93
C LYS A 169 -10.20 10.20 7.19
N LYS A 170 -10.90 10.48 8.29
CA LYS A 170 -11.44 11.81 8.61
C LYS A 170 -10.41 12.68 9.32
N THR A 171 -9.66 12.08 10.25
CA THR A 171 -8.76 12.80 11.17
C THR A 171 -7.29 12.66 10.78
N GLY A 172 -6.95 11.68 9.94
CA GLY A 172 -5.57 11.32 9.62
C GLY A 172 -4.81 10.68 10.79
N LYS A 173 -5.49 10.42 11.91
CA LYS A 173 -4.88 9.75 13.07
C LYS A 173 -4.33 8.40 12.64
N ARG A 174 -3.13 8.07 13.12
CA ARG A 174 -2.49 6.78 12.87
C ARG A 174 -2.47 5.95 14.14
N MET A 175 -2.62 4.64 13.99
CA MET A 175 -2.41 3.66 15.04
C MET A 175 -1.66 2.47 14.48
N ASN A 176 -0.62 2.02 15.16
CA ASN A 176 -0.09 0.69 14.93
C ASN A 176 -1.01 -0.38 15.55
N VAL A 177 -0.69 -1.65 15.32
CA VAL A 177 -1.50 -2.77 15.79
C VAL A 177 -1.59 -2.84 17.32
N CYS A 178 -0.53 -2.49 18.05
CA CYS A 178 -0.54 -2.47 19.52
C CYS A 178 -1.46 -1.37 20.07
N GLU A 179 -1.36 -0.16 19.51
CA GLU A 179 -2.21 0.98 19.88
C GLU A 179 -3.68 0.70 19.56
N LEU A 180 -3.94 -0.04 18.47
CA LEU A 180 -5.27 -0.51 18.13
C LEU A 180 -5.77 -1.52 19.16
N GLY A 181 -4.97 -2.53 19.52
CA GLY A 181 -5.33 -3.52 20.54
C GLY A 181 -5.71 -2.87 21.88
N ASP A 182 -4.89 -1.94 22.37
CA ASP A 182 -5.16 -1.13 23.56
C ASP A 182 -6.50 -0.39 23.47
N MET A 183 -6.82 0.19 22.31
CA MET A 183 -8.08 0.89 22.08
C MET A 183 -9.27 -0.08 22.12
N VAL A 184 -9.16 -1.22 21.42
CA VAL A 184 -10.20 -2.25 21.37
C VAL A 184 -10.50 -2.78 22.76
N GLU A 185 -9.48 -3.13 23.55
CA GLU A 185 -9.64 -3.58 24.93
C GLU A 185 -10.40 -2.54 25.78
N ARG A 186 -10.04 -1.26 25.69
CA ARG A 186 -10.73 -0.18 26.41
C ARG A 186 -12.20 -0.08 26.01
N LEU A 187 -12.51 -0.21 24.71
CA LEU A 187 -13.89 -0.17 24.20
C LEU A 187 -14.71 -1.37 24.68
N LEU A 188 -14.12 -2.56 24.71
CA LEU A 188 -14.77 -3.78 25.22
C LEU A 188 -15.08 -3.67 26.71
N VAL A 189 -14.12 -3.20 27.51
CA VAL A 189 -14.31 -2.96 28.96
C VAL A 189 -15.41 -1.93 29.21
N GLN A 190 -15.46 -0.84 28.45
CA GLN A 190 -16.52 0.17 28.55
C GLN A 190 -17.90 -0.40 28.19
N ARG A 191 -18.02 -1.18 27.12
CA ARG A 191 -19.28 -1.84 26.75
C ARG A 191 -19.77 -2.81 27.82
N LEU A 192 -18.87 -3.64 28.37
CA LEU A 192 -19.21 -4.59 29.43
C LEU A 192 -19.62 -3.88 30.74
N GLY A 193 -18.94 -2.79 31.10
CA GLY A 193 -19.30 -1.97 32.26
C GLY A 193 -20.66 -1.27 32.12
N LEU A 194 -21.00 -0.79 30.92
CA LEU A 194 -22.31 -0.21 30.60
C LEU A 194 -23.43 -1.25 30.68
N ILE A 195 -23.20 -2.46 30.18
CA ILE A 195 -24.16 -3.58 30.29
C ILE A 195 -24.38 -3.96 31.76
N GLY A 196 -23.30 -4.01 32.56
CA GLY A 196 -23.40 -4.25 34.01
C GLY A 196 -24.20 -3.17 34.75
N MET A 197 -24.06 -1.89 34.38
CA MET A 197 -24.84 -0.79 34.99
C MET A 197 -26.32 -0.78 34.57
N LEU A 198 -26.63 -1.23 33.35
CA LEU A 198 -28.01 -1.42 32.88
C LEU A 198 -28.68 -2.61 33.59
N ALA A 199 -27.96 -3.71 33.83
CA ALA A 199 -28.48 -4.90 34.51
C ALA A 199 -28.69 -4.74 36.03
N ILE A 200 -28.15 -3.67 36.66
CA ILE A 200 -28.33 -3.36 38.09
C ILE A 200 -29.51 -2.38 38.30
N ARG A 201 -30.14 -1.89 37.23
CA ARG A 201 -31.24 -0.92 37.27
C ARG A 201 -32.64 -1.52 37.05
N ASP A 202 -32.75 -2.83 36.91
CA ASP A 202 -34.01 -3.61 36.90
C ASP A 202 -34.13 -4.45 38.18
#